data_AF-M0APP0-F1
#
_entry.id   AF-M0APP0-F1
#
_cell.length_a   1.000
_cell.length_b   1.000
_cell.length_c   1.000
_cell.angle_alpha   90.00
_cell.angle_beta   90.00
_cell.angle_gamma   90.00
#
_symmetry.space_group_name_H-M   'P 1'
#
loop_
_entity.id
_entity.type
_entity.pdbx_description
1 polymer ?
#
loop_
_entity_poly.entity_id
_entity_poly.type
_entity_poly.pdbx_seq_one_letter_code
_entity_poly.pdbx_strand_id
1 'polypeptide(L)'
;MKKAELWDLWISRTLLQDIKSDETPDPVSLFEIEDGDIETSSELSSYKWGMNDGDYLYFIYQLDDPCSKPRDITPVYIGESSDISSRIGQHSRKIRNSFPVAEWEDDGEWGSFSKYDHIATVYDRSDRPLYVWIIDVDEIDHCPYGFETYRQELEAKLVGLVHDQDQYRRICANREFVPNRILHEIGHAGPDWVPEEPDAVVDMDSDEQVLQFDNQFESASKADRWYEWLSDYLIADIHDENTADPIPLFETTEDLEVKSEDGVLNRSETIDGRIRREGKRCIDENGVPESDCDGLLYMMYQLEKPVDELTAKRVIPRYIGKAEVYGKKKQLSSNFTEIARDRNSTNSFARWGDGNYWHVGELSNTLNGDDKKKLHWVEALFEPESRTLSQQTYLWVHAWNREEDAGPYGTPATLAEVEALLIGTAYDAYPDQLLNKSGTPDHAPIKSESVDPSSV
;
A
#
# COMPACT_ATOMS: atom_id res chain seq x y z
N MET A 1 -16.66 7.89 10.49
CA MET A 1 -17.08 6.47 10.48
C MET A 1 -15.88 5.64 10.87
N LYS A 2 -16.04 4.60 11.68
CA LYS A 2 -14.92 3.72 12.06
C LYS A 2 -14.64 2.74 10.91
N LYS A 3 -13.39 2.27 10.78
CA LYS A 3 -13.00 1.32 9.72
C LYS A 3 -13.77 -0.01 9.80
N ALA A 4 -14.03 -0.50 11.01
CA ALA A 4 -14.87 -1.69 11.21
C ALA A 4 -16.29 -1.51 10.62
N GLU A 5 -16.88 -0.31 10.76
CA GLU A 5 -18.20 -0.01 10.19
C GLU A 5 -18.16 0.03 8.65
N LEU A 6 -17.08 0.59 8.08
CA LEU A 6 -16.86 0.60 6.63
C LEU A 6 -16.70 -0.82 6.07
N TRP A 7 -15.97 -1.68 6.79
CA TRP A 7 -15.82 -3.10 6.46
C TRP A 7 -17.16 -3.85 6.50
N ASP A 8 -17.89 -3.77 7.63
CA ASP A 8 -19.15 -4.47 7.82
C ASP A 8 -20.18 -4.04 6.76
N LEU A 9 -20.23 -2.74 6.44
CA LEU A 9 -21.11 -2.21 5.41
C LEU A 9 -20.74 -2.72 4.01
N TRP A 10 -19.45 -2.68 3.66
CA TRP A 10 -19.00 -3.14 2.36
C TRP A 10 -19.29 -4.63 2.17
N ILE A 11 -18.94 -5.47 3.15
CA ILE A 11 -19.25 -6.90 3.13
C ILE A 11 -20.75 -7.18 3.01
N SER A 12 -21.58 -6.41 3.72
CA SER A 12 -23.05 -6.54 3.65
C SER A 12 -23.61 -6.25 2.26
N ARG A 13 -22.94 -5.41 1.47
CA ARG A 13 -23.36 -4.96 0.15
C ARG A 13 -22.73 -5.75 -1.00
N THR A 14 -21.67 -6.50 -0.73
CA THR A 14 -20.97 -7.31 -1.73
C THR A 14 -21.08 -8.78 -1.36
N LEU A 15 -20.04 -9.37 -0.78
CA LEU A 15 -19.90 -10.79 -0.51
C LEU A 15 -21.11 -11.42 0.21
N LEU A 16 -21.69 -10.75 1.21
CA LEU A 16 -22.82 -11.32 1.94
C LEU A 16 -24.10 -11.37 1.08
N GLN A 17 -24.25 -10.49 0.09
CA GLN A 17 -25.35 -10.57 -0.88
C GLN A 17 -25.17 -11.77 -1.80
N ASP A 18 -23.94 -11.99 -2.28
CA ASP A 18 -23.62 -13.13 -3.15
C ASP A 18 -23.75 -14.47 -2.41
N ILE A 19 -23.39 -14.54 -1.12
CA ILE A 19 -23.63 -15.74 -0.31
C ILE A 19 -25.13 -16.03 -0.13
N LYS A 20 -25.98 -14.99 -0.11
CA LYS A 20 -27.43 -15.11 0.14
C LYS A 20 -28.25 -15.26 -1.15
N SER A 21 -27.64 -15.08 -2.31
CA SER A 21 -28.31 -15.08 -3.60
C SER A 21 -28.28 -16.48 -4.21
N ASP A 22 -29.42 -16.94 -4.74
CA ASP A 22 -29.49 -18.18 -5.52
C ASP A 22 -28.91 -18.00 -6.95
N GLU A 23 -28.57 -16.75 -7.33
CA GLU A 23 -28.08 -16.40 -8.67
C GLU A 23 -26.55 -16.48 -8.78
N THR A 24 -25.86 -16.55 -7.65
CA THR A 24 -24.40 -16.63 -7.53
C THR A 24 -23.99 -18.02 -7.06
N PRO A 25 -22.79 -18.50 -7.43
CA PRO A 25 -22.30 -19.81 -7.02
C PRO A 25 -21.71 -19.83 -5.60
N ASP A 26 -21.75 -18.70 -4.89
CA ASP A 26 -21.11 -18.51 -3.59
C ASP A 26 -21.91 -19.13 -2.43
N PRO A 27 -21.22 -19.66 -1.40
CA PRO A 27 -19.76 -19.70 -1.25
C PRO A 27 -19.10 -20.85 -2.04
N VAL A 28 -17.98 -20.58 -2.71
CA VAL A 28 -17.25 -21.58 -3.51
C VAL A 28 -16.07 -22.16 -2.72
N SER A 29 -16.08 -23.46 -2.41
CA SER A 29 -15.00 -24.09 -1.64
C SER A 29 -13.68 -24.05 -2.40
N LEU A 30 -12.56 -23.71 -1.74
CA LEU A 30 -11.22 -23.72 -2.33
C LEU A 30 -10.72 -25.17 -2.52
N PHE A 31 -11.03 -26.05 -1.57
CA PHE A 31 -10.52 -27.41 -1.52
C PHE A 31 -11.64 -28.45 -1.39
N GLU A 32 -11.33 -29.67 -1.80
CA GLU A 32 -12.10 -30.89 -1.50
C GLU A 32 -11.15 -31.99 -1.03
N ILE A 33 -11.67 -32.96 -0.28
CA ILE A 33 -10.87 -34.11 0.19
C ILE A 33 -11.16 -35.30 -0.72
N GLU A 34 -10.15 -35.73 -1.47
CA GLU A 34 -10.22 -36.91 -2.33
C GLU A 34 -9.21 -37.96 -1.84
N ASP A 35 -9.67 -39.18 -1.57
CA ASP A 35 -8.83 -40.29 -1.09
C ASP A 35 -7.96 -39.98 0.16
N GLY A 36 -8.35 -38.96 0.94
CA GLY A 36 -7.63 -38.51 2.13
C GLY A 36 -6.62 -37.37 1.89
N ASP A 37 -6.45 -36.95 0.63
CA ASP A 37 -5.59 -35.85 0.22
C ASP A 37 -6.40 -34.58 -0.07
N ILE A 38 -5.78 -33.41 0.14
CA ILE A 38 -6.38 -32.10 -0.15
C ILE A 38 -6.20 -31.80 -1.64
N GLU A 39 -7.31 -31.73 -2.37
CA GLU A 39 -7.34 -31.41 -3.80
C GLU A 39 -8.02 -30.05 -4.06
N THR A 40 -7.78 -29.48 -5.25
CA THR A 40 -8.47 -28.26 -5.66
C THR A 40 -9.91 -28.62 -6.00
N SER A 41 -10.90 -27.92 -5.44
CA SER A 41 -12.28 -28.31 -5.66
C SER A 41 -12.70 -28.21 -7.14
N SER A 42 -13.56 -29.13 -7.54
CA SER A 42 -14.26 -29.09 -8.83
C SER A 42 -15.15 -27.85 -8.99
N GLU A 43 -15.72 -27.35 -7.89
CA GLU A 43 -16.49 -26.09 -7.83
C GLU A 43 -15.62 -24.88 -8.19
N LEU A 44 -14.45 -24.73 -7.56
CA LEU A 44 -13.51 -23.64 -7.82
C LEU A 44 -13.03 -23.67 -9.27
N SER A 45 -12.77 -24.87 -9.78
CA SER A 45 -12.40 -25.04 -11.19
C SER A 45 -13.50 -24.44 -12.07
N SER A 46 -14.75 -24.81 -11.86
CA SER A 46 -15.88 -24.31 -12.65
C SER A 46 -16.07 -22.79 -12.50
N TYR A 47 -15.96 -22.26 -11.27
CA TYR A 47 -16.13 -20.84 -10.95
C TYR A 47 -15.16 -19.95 -11.73
N LYS A 48 -13.87 -20.31 -11.75
CA LYS A 48 -12.83 -19.48 -12.40
C LYS A 48 -12.71 -19.67 -13.91
N TRP A 49 -13.18 -20.80 -14.47
CA TRP A 49 -13.07 -21.07 -15.92
C TRP A 49 -13.97 -20.16 -16.77
N GLY A 50 -14.98 -19.51 -16.16
CA GLY A 50 -15.84 -18.52 -16.83
C GLY A 50 -15.27 -17.10 -16.86
N MET A 51 -14.17 -16.83 -16.14
CA MET A 51 -13.63 -15.49 -15.93
C MET A 51 -12.37 -15.30 -16.79
N ASN A 52 -12.46 -14.39 -17.77
CA ASN A 52 -11.38 -14.06 -18.71
C ASN A 52 -10.52 -12.88 -18.18
N ASP A 53 -9.74 -12.24 -19.06
CA ASP A 53 -9.09 -10.96 -18.77
C ASP A 53 -10.14 -9.93 -18.32
N GLY A 54 -9.91 -9.30 -17.16
CA GLY A 54 -10.81 -8.34 -16.52
C GLY A 54 -10.19 -7.83 -15.22
N ASP A 55 -10.76 -6.82 -14.58
CA ASP A 55 -10.20 -6.26 -13.36
C ASP A 55 -10.87 -6.87 -12.12
N TYR A 56 -10.26 -7.91 -11.54
CA TYR A 56 -10.89 -8.63 -10.42
C TYR A 56 -10.25 -8.33 -9.07
N LEU A 57 -11.11 -8.30 -8.06
CA LEU A 57 -10.78 -8.45 -6.65
C LEU A 57 -11.21 -9.86 -6.22
N TYR A 58 -10.43 -10.52 -5.35
CA TYR A 58 -10.80 -11.81 -4.81
C TYR A 58 -10.42 -11.97 -3.34
N PHE A 59 -11.24 -12.74 -2.64
CA PHE A 59 -11.09 -13.07 -1.25
C PHE A 59 -10.84 -14.57 -1.10
N ILE A 60 -9.95 -14.93 -0.19
CA ILE A 60 -9.92 -16.26 0.44
C ILE A 60 -10.40 -16.04 1.87
N TYR A 61 -11.43 -16.77 2.30
CA TYR A 61 -12.10 -16.52 3.58
C TYR A 61 -12.64 -17.81 4.22
N GLN A 62 -12.98 -17.73 5.51
CA GLN A 62 -13.74 -18.76 6.23
C GLN A 62 -15.11 -18.21 6.62
N LEU A 63 -16.08 -19.13 6.81
CA LEU A 63 -17.44 -18.82 7.22
C LEU A 63 -17.81 -19.50 8.53
N ASP A 64 -18.59 -18.80 9.34
CA ASP A 64 -19.32 -19.37 10.46
C ASP A 64 -20.63 -20.01 9.95
N ASP A 65 -21.08 -21.09 10.61
CA ASP A 65 -22.37 -21.74 10.31
C ASP A 65 -23.33 -21.53 11.50
N PRO A 66 -24.46 -20.81 11.32
CA PRO A 66 -24.92 -20.18 10.08
C PRO A 66 -24.23 -18.82 9.78
N CYS A 67 -24.03 -18.51 8.50
CA CYS A 67 -23.54 -17.20 8.04
C CYS A 67 -24.72 -16.25 7.79
N SER A 68 -24.82 -15.18 8.57
CA SER A 68 -25.94 -14.25 8.57
C SER A 68 -25.54 -12.78 8.57
N LYS A 69 -24.41 -12.43 9.19
CA LYS A 69 -23.86 -11.08 9.35
C LYS A 69 -22.41 -11.00 8.83
N PRO A 70 -21.90 -9.79 8.48
CA PRO A 70 -20.52 -9.61 8.01
C PRO A 70 -19.45 -10.23 8.88
N ARG A 71 -19.64 -10.20 10.20
CA ARG A 71 -18.69 -10.76 11.17
C ARG A 71 -18.60 -12.28 11.17
N ASP A 72 -19.55 -12.96 10.53
CA ASP A 72 -19.52 -14.41 10.30
C ASP A 72 -18.55 -14.76 9.15
N ILE A 73 -17.93 -13.75 8.51
CA ILE A 73 -16.94 -13.89 7.45
C ILE A 73 -15.56 -13.52 8.01
N THR A 74 -14.63 -14.47 7.96
CA THR A 74 -13.24 -14.25 8.38
C THR A 74 -12.34 -14.11 7.14
N PRO A 75 -11.86 -12.90 6.82
CA PRO A 75 -10.98 -12.67 5.68
C PRO A 75 -9.58 -13.24 5.95
N VAL A 76 -9.16 -14.23 5.16
CA VAL A 76 -7.85 -14.87 5.28
C VAL A 76 -6.86 -14.25 4.30
N TYR A 77 -7.28 -13.91 3.09
CA TYR A 77 -6.45 -13.21 2.12
C TYR A 77 -7.32 -12.36 1.19
N ILE A 78 -6.84 -11.17 0.88
CA ILE A 78 -7.43 -10.28 -0.12
C ILE A 78 -6.37 -10.10 -1.20
N GLY A 79 -6.77 -10.13 -2.46
CA GLY A 79 -5.86 -9.78 -3.54
C GLY A 79 -6.58 -9.35 -4.80
N GLU A 80 -5.77 -8.95 -5.77
CA GLU A 80 -6.22 -8.50 -7.08
C GLU A 80 -5.56 -9.28 -8.22
N SER A 81 -6.24 -9.33 -9.37
CA SER A 81 -5.66 -9.90 -10.59
C SER A 81 -6.36 -9.42 -11.85
N SER A 82 -5.59 -9.20 -12.92
CA SER A 82 -6.14 -9.06 -14.26
C SER A 82 -6.36 -10.41 -14.96
N ASP A 83 -5.71 -11.46 -14.43
CA ASP A 83 -5.84 -12.86 -14.85
C ASP A 83 -6.23 -13.68 -13.61
N ILE A 84 -7.52 -13.72 -13.31
CA ILE A 84 -8.01 -14.32 -12.07
C ILE A 84 -7.92 -15.85 -12.08
N SER A 85 -8.18 -16.48 -13.23
CA SER A 85 -8.15 -17.94 -13.35
C SER A 85 -6.76 -18.53 -13.10
N SER A 86 -5.71 -17.91 -13.66
CA SER A 86 -4.32 -18.29 -13.37
C SER A 86 -3.96 -17.99 -11.92
N ARG A 87 -4.33 -16.80 -11.42
CA ARG A 87 -3.98 -16.36 -10.06
C ARG A 87 -4.53 -17.29 -8.99
N ILE A 88 -5.84 -17.59 -9.01
CA ILE A 88 -6.49 -18.47 -8.04
C ILE A 88 -5.95 -19.91 -8.17
N GLY A 89 -5.72 -20.38 -9.39
CA GLY A 89 -5.09 -21.69 -9.61
C GLY A 89 -3.69 -21.80 -9.01
N GLN A 90 -2.89 -20.72 -9.08
CA GLN A 90 -1.58 -20.65 -8.45
C GLN A 90 -1.68 -20.61 -6.92
N HIS A 91 -2.63 -19.85 -6.37
CA HIS A 91 -2.87 -19.80 -4.92
C HIS A 91 -3.23 -21.18 -4.38
N SER A 92 -4.25 -21.84 -4.95
CA SER A 92 -4.65 -23.20 -4.55
C SER A 92 -3.46 -24.15 -4.53
N ARG A 93 -2.69 -24.22 -5.63
CA ARG A 93 -1.51 -25.11 -5.73
C ARG A 93 -0.47 -24.80 -4.65
N LYS A 94 -0.15 -23.52 -4.43
CA LYS A 94 0.90 -23.14 -3.48
C LYS A 94 0.47 -23.36 -2.03
N ILE A 95 -0.79 -23.13 -1.69
CA ILE A 95 -1.34 -23.43 -0.36
C ILE A 95 -1.30 -24.94 -0.11
N ARG A 96 -1.69 -25.77 -1.09
CA ARG A 96 -1.59 -27.24 -0.95
C ARG A 96 -0.17 -27.72 -0.74
N ASN A 97 0.79 -27.11 -1.46
CA ASN A 97 2.21 -27.43 -1.32
C ASN A 97 2.79 -27.02 0.05
N SER A 98 2.07 -26.25 0.86
CA SER A 98 2.44 -25.89 2.23
C SER A 98 1.95 -26.90 3.28
N PHE A 99 1.23 -27.96 2.88
CA PHE A 99 0.86 -29.05 3.78
C PHE A 99 1.86 -30.22 3.75
N PRO A 100 2.02 -30.95 4.87
CA PRO A 100 1.42 -30.67 6.18
C PRO A 100 2.15 -29.53 6.92
N VAL A 101 1.41 -28.64 7.58
CA VAL A 101 2.01 -27.46 8.25
C VAL A 101 2.93 -27.84 9.42
N ALA A 102 2.76 -29.04 9.98
CA ALA A 102 3.62 -29.60 11.03
C ALA A 102 5.04 -29.95 10.54
N GLU A 103 5.26 -30.05 9.22
CA GLU A 103 6.57 -30.25 8.60
C GLU A 103 7.27 -28.95 8.22
N TRP A 104 6.66 -27.78 8.50
CA TRP A 104 7.33 -26.50 8.29
C TRP A 104 8.56 -26.38 9.20
N GLU A 105 9.69 -26.00 8.62
CA GLU A 105 10.92 -25.73 9.33
C GLU A 105 11.36 -24.29 9.03
N ASP A 106 11.82 -23.58 10.07
CA ASP A 106 12.51 -22.32 9.86
C ASP A 106 13.88 -22.58 9.22
N ASP A 107 13.99 -22.28 7.93
CA ASP A 107 15.25 -22.35 7.18
C ASP A 107 16.22 -21.21 7.53
N GLY A 108 15.82 -20.29 8.41
CA GLY A 108 16.57 -19.11 8.82
C GLY A 108 16.60 -18.00 7.76
N GLU A 109 15.92 -18.19 6.62
CA GLU A 109 15.73 -17.16 5.62
C GLU A 109 14.51 -16.30 5.96
N TRP A 110 14.65 -14.99 5.75
CA TRP A 110 13.51 -14.11 5.94
C TRP A 110 12.42 -14.41 4.90
N GLY A 111 11.21 -14.68 5.39
CA GLY A 111 10.07 -15.07 4.56
C GLY A 111 9.89 -16.58 4.42
N SER A 112 10.65 -17.38 5.19
CA SER A 112 10.53 -18.83 5.32
C SER A 112 9.10 -19.28 5.63
N PHE A 113 8.43 -18.58 6.53
CA PHE A 113 6.98 -18.64 6.66
C PHE A 113 6.36 -17.71 5.62
N SER A 114 5.92 -18.26 4.49
CA SER A 114 5.32 -17.51 3.38
C SER A 114 3.84 -17.22 3.61
N LYS A 115 3.23 -16.41 2.75
CA LYS A 115 1.77 -16.17 2.82
C LYS A 115 0.96 -17.45 2.59
N TYR A 116 1.51 -18.41 1.85
CA TYR A 116 0.84 -19.69 1.60
C TYR A 116 0.88 -20.59 2.82
N ASP A 117 2.02 -20.61 3.53
CA ASP A 117 2.15 -21.32 4.80
C ASP A 117 1.23 -20.74 5.87
N HIS A 118 1.07 -19.41 5.88
CA HIS A 118 0.10 -18.73 6.74
C HIS A 118 -1.34 -19.15 6.42
N ILE A 119 -1.76 -19.08 5.15
CA ILE A 119 -3.12 -19.51 4.75
C ILE A 119 -3.35 -21.00 5.06
N ALA A 120 -2.36 -21.85 4.81
CA ALA A 120 -2.42 -23.28 5.13
C ALA A 120 -2.56 -23.51 6.65
N THR A 121 -1.82 -22.75 7.46
CA THR A 121 -1.89 -22.83 8.94
C THR A 121 -3.26 -22.38 9.46
N VAL A 122 -3.87 -21.35 8.86
CA VAL A 122 -5.25 -20.94 9.21
C VAL A 122 -6.25 -22.04 8.89
N TYR A 123 -6.10 -22.73 7.76
CA TYR A 123 -6.95 -23.87 7.41
C TYR A 123 -6.71 -25.08 8.33
N ASP A 124 -5.46 -25.41 8.65
CA ASP A 124 -5.12 -26.56 9.50
C ASP A 124 -5.64 -26.40 10.94
N ARG A 125 -5.63 -25.17 11.46
CA ARG A 125 -6.05 -24.84 12.84
C ARG A 125 -7.56 -24.57 12.98
N SER A 126 -8.33 -24.76 11.92
CA SER A 126 -9.75 -24.44 11.90
C SER A 126 -10.55 -25.57 11.29
N ASP A 127 -11.68 -25.92 11.90
CA ASP A 127 -12.63 -26.89 11.31
C ASP A 127 -13.44 -26.30 10.14
N ARG A 128 -13.18 -25.04 9.76
CA ARG A 128 -13.93 -24.30 8.73
C ARG A 128 -13.24 -24.38 7.37
N PRO A 129 -13.97 -24.71 6.28
CA PRO A 129 -13.42 -24.70 4.93
C PRO A 129 -12.90 -23.31 4.53
N LEU A 130 -11.91 -23.28 3.65
CA LEU A 130 -11.56 -22.07 2.92
C LEU A 130 -12.47 -21.93 1.70
N TYR A 131 -13.05 -20.75 1.53
CA TYR A 131 -13.84 -20.36 0.38
C TYR A 131 -13.13 -19.30 -0.45
N VAL A 132 -13.49 -19.19 -1.72
CA VAL A 132 -13.04 -18.13 -2.62
C VAL A 132 -14.25 -17.36 -3.11
N TRP A 133 -14.12 -16.03 -3.12
CA TRP A 133 -15.07 -15.13 -3.74
C TRP A 133 -14.32 -14.23 -4.71
N ILE A 134 -14.89 -13.99 -5.87
CA ILE A 134 -14.32 -13.18 -6.95
C ILE A 134 -15.37 -12.18 -7.38
N ILE A 135 -14.99 -10.92 -7.49
CA ILE A 135 -15.85 -9.86 -8.01
C ILE A 135 -15.10 -9.08 -9.11
N ASP A 136 -15.81 -8.78 -10.19
CA ASP A 136 -15.36 -7.84 -11.20
C ASP A 136 -15.48 -6.41 -10.63
N VAL A 137 -14.37 -5.69 -10.61
CA VAL A 137 -14.30 -4.34 -10.05
C VAL A 137 -15.17 -3.37 -10.85
N ASP A 138 -15.40 -3.64 -12.15
CA ASP A 138 -16.28 -2.84 -12.99
C ASP A 138 -17.77 -3.00 -12.61
N GLU A 139 -18.13 -4.04 -11.86
CA GLU A 139 -19.50 -4.25 -11.33
C GLU A 139 -19.72 -3.53 -9.99
N ILE A 140 -18.68 -2.93 -9.40
CA ILE A 140 -18.76 -2.21 -8.12
C ILE A 140 -18.83 -0.70 -8.39
N ASP A 141 -19.96 -0.07 -8.06
CA ASP A 141 -20.11 1.39 -8.23
C ASP A 141 -19.11 2.19 -7.36
N HIS A 142 -18.89 1.76 -6.12
CA HIS A 142 -18.09 2.50 -5.14
C HIS A 142 -17.29 1.58 -4.21
N CYS A 143 -16.08 2.01 -3.85
CA CYS A 143 -15.28 1.37 -2.79
C CYS A 143 -15.91 1.57 -1.39
N PRO A 144 -15.37 0.93 -0.33
CA PRO A 144 -15.89 1.08 1.03
C PRO A 144 -15.98 2.53 1.53
N TYR A 145 -15.15 3.42 1.00
CA TYR A 145 -15.14 4.84 1.37
C TYR A 145 -16.16 5.69 0.59
N GLY A 146 -16.96 5.11 -0.30
CA GLY A 146 -17.99 5.83 -1.06
C GLY A 146 -17.51 6.54 -2.31
N PHE A 147 -16.37 6.14 -2.87
CA PHE A 147 -15.77 6.74 -4.08
C PHE A 147 -15.52 5.68 -5.16
N GLU A 148 -15.53 6.09 -6.43
CA GLU A 148 -15.05 5.27 -7.54
C GLU A 148 -13.63 4.76 -7.27
N THR A 149 -13.29 3.59 -7.77
CA THR A 149 -12.03 2.91 -7.48
C THR A 149 -11.56 2.10 -8.66
N TYR A 150 -10.33 1.66 -8.61
CA TYR A 150 -9.79 0.65 -9.50
C TYR A 150 -9.15 -0.47 -8.69
N ARG A 151 -8.84 -1.57 -9.37
CA ARG A 151 -8.39 -2.83 -8.80
C ARG A 151 -7.24 -2.70 -7.78
N GLN A 152 -6.13 -2.05 -8.17
CA GLN A 152 -4.96 -1.88 -7.29
C GLN A 152 -5.25 -1.01 -6.05
N GLU A 153 -6.11 0.01 -6.21
CA GLU A 153 -6.52 0.88 -5.09
C GLU A 153 -7.44 0.14 -4.11
N LEU A 154 -8.34 -0.70 -4.64
CA LEU A 154 -9.33 -1.41 -3.84
C LEU A 154 -8.70 -2.45 -2.92
N GLU A 155 -7.66 -3.18 -3.36
CA GLU A 155 -6.92 -4.11 -2.50
C GLU A 155 -6.36 -3.38 -1.27
N ALA A 156 -5.66 -2.26 -1.47
CA ALA A 156 -5.05 -1.50 -0.39
C ALA A 156 -6.09 -0.99 0.62
N LYS A 157 -7.23 -0.48 0.12
CA LYS A 157 -8.36 -0.03 0.94
C LYS A 157 -8.87 -1.17 1.84
N LEU A 158 -9.13 -2.33 1.28
CA LEU A 158 -9.73 -3.46 2.01
C LEU A 158 -8.75 -4.09 3.00
N VAL A 159 -7.48 -4.25 2.62
CA VAL A 159 -6.44 -4.73 3.54
C VAL A 159 -6.28 -3.78 4.73
N GLY A 160 -6.30 -2.47 4.50
CA GLY A 160 -6.28 -1.46 5.56
C GLY A 160 -7.46 -1.57 6.53
N LEU A 161 -8.67 -1.84 6.01
CA LEU A 161 -9.87 -2.05 6.84
C LEU A 161 -9.80 -3.35 7.67
N VAL A 162 -9.28 -4.43 7.08
CA VAL A 162 -9.14 -5.72 7.78
C VAL A 162 -8.05 -5.65 8.84
N HIS A 163 -6.90 -5.03 8.55
CA HIS A 163 -5.78 -4.96 9.47
C HIS A 163 -6.05 -4.07 10.70
N ASP A 164 -6.96 -3.10 10.58
CA ASP A 164 -7.41 -2.26 11.70
C ASP A 164 -8.26 -3.03 12.74
N GLN A 165 -8.65 -4.27 12.42
CA GLN A 165 -9.46 -5.11 13.28
C GLN A 165 -8.60 -6.19 13.96
N ASP A 166 -8.49 -6.12 15.29
CA ASP A 166 -7.62 -7.00 16.08
C ASP A 166 -7.91 -8.50 15.83
N GLN A 167 -9.18 -8.86 15.66
CA GLN A 167 -9.61 -10.25 15.42
C GLN A 167 -9.06 -10.86 14.12
N TYR A 168 -8.74 -10.03 13.12
CA TYR A 168 -8.24 -10.50 11.82
C TYR A 168 -6.73 -10.33 11.68
N ARG A 169 -6.07 -9.54 12.54
CA ARG A 169 -4.65 -9.21 12.41
C ARG A 169 -3.72 -10.43 12.33
N ARG A 170 -4.04 -11.50 13.07
CA ARG A 170 -3.23 -12.73 13.09
C ARG A 170 -3.68 -13.78 12.05
N ILE A 171 -4.81 -13.54 11.38
CA ILE A 171 -5.42 -14.44 10.40
C ILE A 171 -5.14 -13.97 8.97
N CYS A 172 -5.26 -12.66 8.70
CA CYS A 172 -5.08 -12.11 7.37
C CYS A 172 -3.62 -12.26 6.91
N ALA A 173 -3.41 -12.99 5.82
CA ALA A 173 -2.10 -13.33 5.28
C ALA A 173 -1.57 -12.32 4.22
N ASN A 174 -2.27 -11.20 3.99
CA ASN A 174 -1.78 -10.16 3.07
C ASN A 174 -0.53 -9.47 3.66
N ARG A 175 0.46 -9.18 2.81
CA ARG A 175 1.77 -8.65 3.21
C ARG A 175 2.14 -7.31 2.57
N GLU A 176 1.33 -6.76 1.67
CA GLU A 176 1.72 -5.61 0.84
C GLU A 176 1.34 -4.26 1.46
N PHE A 177 0.25 -4.22 2.24
CA PHE A 177 -0.28 -2.99 2.85
C PHE A 177 -0.31 -3.02 4.38
N VAL A 178 0.55 -3.86 4.97
CA VAL A 178 0.70 -3.98 6.44
C VAL A 178 2.08 -3.46 6.87
N PRO A 179 2.22 -2.95 8.11
CA PRO A 179 3.51 -2.48 8.62
C PRO A 179 4.58 -3.58 8.58
N ASN A 180 5.82 -3.24 8.20
CA ASN A 180 6.94 -4.19 8.16
C ASN A 180 7.23 -4.85 9.51
N ARG A 181 6.87 -4.20 10.63
CA ARG A 181 6.95 -4.80 11.97
C ARG A 181 6.15 -6.09 12.06
N ILE A 182 4.92 -6.08 11.55
CA ILE A 182 4.05 -7.27 11.51
C ILE A 182 4.69 -8.37 10.66
N LEU A 183 5.26 -8.02 9.50
CA LEU A 183 5.94 -9.00 8.65
C LEU A 183 7.15 -9.65 9.33
N HIS A 184 7.87 -8.90 10.14
CA HIS A 184 8.98 -9.42 10.93
C HIS A 184 8.49 -10.33 12.05
N GLU A 185 7.41 -9.95 12.75
CA GLU A 185 6.81 -10.76 13.82
C GLU A 185 6.25 -12.08 13.27
N ILE A 186 5.56 -12.04 12.13
CA ILE A 186 5.11 -13.24 11.39
C ILE A 186 6.30 -14.15 11.07
N GLY A 187 7.37 -13.59 10.48
CA GLY A 187 8.55 -14.36 10.11
C GLY A 187 9.27 -14.99 11.31
N HIS A 188 9.18 -14.37 12.50
CA HIS A 188 9.80 -14.90 13.71
C HIS A 188 8.95 -15.96 14.41
N ALA A 189 7.63 -15.79 14.40
CA ALA A 189 6.70 -16.70 15.06
C ALA A 189 6.34 -17.93 14.20
N GLY A 190 6.42 -17.81 12.86
CA GLY A 190 6.07 -18.91 11.96
C GLY A 190 4.60 -19.36 12.17
N PRO A 191 4.32 -20.68 12.21
CA PRO A 191 2.99 -21.20 12.47
C PRO A 191 2.36 -20.69 13.78
N ASP A 192 3.16 -20.43 14.81
CA ASP A 192 2.69 -19.93 16.11
C ASP A 192 2.17 -18.48 16.05
N TRP A 193 2.37 -17.80 14.91
CA TRP A 193 1.70 -16.54 14.64
C TRP A 193 0.18 -16.69 14.59
N VAL A 194 -0.33 -17.78 14.01
CA VAL A 194 -1.77 -18.03 13.89
C VAL A 194 -2.30 -18.53 15.25
N PRO A 195 -3.43 -18.06 15.78
CA PRO A 195 -3.98 -18.62 17.02
C PRO A 195 -4.49 -20.08 16.83
N GLU A 196 -4.48 -20.90 17.88
CA GLU A 196 -5.03 -22.28 17.84
C GLU A 196 -6.55 -22.30 17.71
N GLU A 197 -7.24 -21.37 18.37
CA GLU A 197 -8.65 -21.07 18.15
C GLU A 197 -8.70 -19.56 17.81
N PRO A 198 -9.20 -19.16 16.63
CA PRO A 198 -9.44 -17.75 16.38
C PRO A 198 -10.40 -17.23 17.46
N ASP A 199 -10.04 -16.13 18.13
CA ASP A 199 -10.85 -15.54 19.20
C ASP A 199 -12.30 -15.47 18.74
N ALA A 200 -13.19 -16.13 19.47
CA ALA A 200 -14.62 -16.05 19.20
C ALA A 200 -14.99 -14.57 19.15
N VAL A 201 -15.53 -14.13 17.99
CA VAL A 201 -15.90 -12.73 17.78
C VAL A 201 -16.84 -12.35 18.92
N VAL A 202 -16.37 -11.51 19.84
CA VAL A 202 -17.19 -11.07 20.97
C VAL A 202 -18.33 -10.27 20.36
N ASP A 203 -19.55 -10.81 20.48
CA ASP A 203 -20.78 -10.17 20.02
C ASP A 203 -21.02 -8.94 20.89
N MET A 204 -20.39 -7.83 20.54
CA MET A 204 -20.90 -6.54 20.93
C MET A 204 -22.14 -6.31 20.08
N ASP A 205 -23.32 -6.46 20.70
CA ASP A 205 -24.63 -6.06 20.18
C ASP A 205 -24.51 -4.67 19.53
N SER A 206 -24.23 -4.64 18.23
CA SER A 206 -24.38 -3.45 17.41
C SER A 206 -25.75 -3.59 16.77
N ASP A 207 -26.73 -2.94 17.40
CA ASP A 207 -28.07 -2.75 16.86
C ASP A 207 -28.00 -2.53 15.34
N GLU A 208 -28.89 -3.22 14.61
CA GLU A 208 -29.17 -3.03 13.19
C GLU A 208 -29.57 -1.57 12.91
N GLN A 209 -28.60 -0.66 12.89
CA GLN A 209 -28.73 0.60 12.20
C GLN A 209 -28.17 0.38 10.81
N VAL A 210 -29.08 0.06 9.89
CA VAL A 210 -28.85 0.23 8.45
C VAL A 210 -28.50 1.71 8.26
N LEU A 211 -27.20 2.03 8.34
CA LEU A 211 -26.69 3.38 8.13
C LEU A 211 -27.03 3.77 6.69
N GLN A 212 -27.89 4.78 6.54
CA GLN A 212 -28.16 5.44 5.27
C GLN A 212 -26.87 6.13 4.79
N PHE A 213 -26.02 5.38 4.10
CA PHE A 213 -24.75 5.84 3.53
C PHE A 213 -24.95 6.83 2.38
N ASP A 214 -26.11 6.76 1.72
CA ASP A 214 -26.39 7.51 0.48
C ASP A 214 -26.38 9.03 0.67
N ASN A 215 -26.45 9.54 1.90
CA ASN A 215 -26.48 10.99 2.17
C ASN A 215 -25.19 11.55 2.82
N GLN A 216 -24.15 10.76 3.08
CA GLN A 216 -22.93 11.26 3.77
C GLN A 216 -21.78 11.65 2.85
N PHE A 217 -21.77 11.20 1.59
CA PHE A 217 -20.70 11.49 0.63
C PHE A 217 -21.16 12.37 -0.54
N GLU A 218 -22.40 12.88 -0.51
CA GLU A 218 -22.95 13.75 -1.56
C GLU A 218 -22.21 15.10 -1.63
N SER A 219 -21.07 15.14 -2.36
CA SER A 219 -20.63 16.21 -3.28
C SER A 219 -19.12 16.19 -3.58
N ALA A 220 -18.30 15.47 -2.81
CA ALA A 220 -16.84 15.53 -2.96
C ALA A 220 -16.32 14.45 -3.91
N SER A 221 -15.41 14.81 -4.82
CA SER A 221 -14.67 13.89 -5.67
C SER A 221 -13.44 13.31 -4.96
N LYS A 222 -12.79 12.28 -5.52
CA LYS A 222 -11.48 11.81 -5.02
C LYS A 222 -10.41 12.90 -5.10
N ALA A 223 -10.41 13.70 -6.17
CA ALA A 223 -9.57 14.88 -6.28
C ALA A 223 -9.82 15.91 -5.15
N ASP A 224 -11.07 16.09 -4.69
CA ASP A 224 -11.33 16.97 -3.55
C ASP A 224 -10.69 16.44 -2.26
N ARG A 225 -10.71 15.13 -2.03
CA ARG A 225 -10.01 14.48 -0.90
C ARG A 225 -8.50 14.67 -0.95
N TRP A 226 -7.92 14.63 -2.15
CA TRP A 226 -6.52 14.97 -2.36
C TRP A 226 -6.21 16.41 -1.92
N TYR A 227 -7.04 17.38 -2.34
CA TYR A 227 -6.81 18.78 -2.01
C TYR A 227 -7.07 19.12 -0.53
N GLU A 228 -8.03 18.46 0.10
CA GLU A 228 -8.26 18.55 1.54
C GLU A 228 -7.02 18.05 2.30
N TRP A 229 -6.54 16.85 1.97
CA TRP A 229 -5.34 16.29 2.61
C TRP A 229 -4.10 17.17 2.42
N LEU A 230 -3.87 17.69 1.21
CA LEU A 230 -2.78 18.65 0.97
C LEU A 230 -2.88 19.90 1.83
N SER A 231 -4.11 20.38 2.06
CA SER A 231 -4.36 21.58 2.86
C SER A 231 -3.99 21.35 4.32
N ASP A 232 -4.37 20.19 4.86
CA ASP A 232 -4.17 19.82 6.25
C ASP A 232 -2.70 19.49 6.60
N TYR A 233 -1.95 18.99 5.62
CA TYR A 233 -0.56 18.55 5.81
C TYR A 233 0.45 19.49 5.15
N LEU A 234 0.62 19.39 3.84
CA LEU A 234 1.72 20.09 3.15
C LEU A 234 1.56 21.60 3.19
N ILE A 235 0.37 22.13 2.94
CA ILE A 235 0.13 23.58 2.94
C ILE A 235 0.23 24.14 4.35
N ALA A 236 -0.22 23.39 5.36
CA ALA A 236 -0.04 23.75 6.76
C ALA A 236 1.46 23.86 7.10
N ASP A 237 2.28 22.90 6.68
CA ASP A 237 3.73 22.92 6.87
C ASP A 237 4.43 24.07 6.14
N ILE A 238 3.99 24.42 4.92
CA ILE A 238 4.52 25.57 4.17
C ILE A 238 4.24 26.89 4.88
N HIS A 239 3.07 27.01 5.54
CA HIS A 239 2.70 28.21 6.27
C HIS A 239 3.19 28.23 7.73
N ASP A 240 3.73 27.12 8.24
CA ASP A 240 4.35 27.09 9.56
C ASP A 240 5.77 27.66 9.51
N GLU A 241 5.96 28.82 10.15
CA GLU A 241 7.26 29.50 10.28
C GLU A 241 8.35 28.63 10.90
N ASN A 242 7.99 27.55 11.62
CA ASN A 242 8.94 26.65 12.28
C ASN A 242 9.35 25.45 11.42
N THR A 243 8.62 25.18 10.34
CA THR A 243 8.78 23.95 9.57
C THR A 243 9.77 24.12 8.42
N ALA A 244 9.91 25.36 7.93
CA ALA A 244 10.85 25.79 6.88
C ALA A 244 10.60 25.16 5.50
N ASP A 245 9.33 24.89 5.17
CA ASP A 245 8.89 24.49 3.83
C ASP A 245 8.54 25.70 2.94
N PRO A 246 8.55 25.55 1.60
CA PRO A 246 8.92 24.35 0.84
C PRO A 246 10.44 24.16 0.74
N ILE A 247 10.93 22.92 0.89
CA ILE A 247 12.37 22.61 0.83
C ILE A 247 12.78 22.08 -0.56
N PRO A 248 13.72 22.72 -1.26
CA PRO A 248 14.30 22.20 -2.51
C PRO A 248 14.87 20.80 -2.32
N LEU A 249 14.53 19.86 -3.20
CA LEU A 249 15.10 18.51 -3.18
C LEU A 249 16.60 18.53 -3.49
N PHE A 250 16.98 19.29 -4.51
CA PHE A 250 18.35 19.35 -5.02
C PHE A 250 19.07 20.63 -4.64
N GLU A 251 20.40 20.55 -4.53
CA GLU A 251 21.26 21.72 -4.51
C GLU A 251 21.45 22.25 -5.94
N THR A 252 21.00 23.48 -6.20
CA THR A 252 21.00 24.09 -7.54
C THR A 252 21.86 25.36 -7.62
N THR A 253 22.24 25.73 -8.84
CA THR A 253 22.67 27.10 -9.17
C THR A 253 21.47 28.04 -9.34
N GLU A 254 21.72 29.33 -9.57
CA GLU A 254 20.65 30.31 -9.86
C GLU A 254 19.82 29.94 -11.11
N ASP A 255 20.42 29.22 -12.07
CA ASP A 255 19.79 28.76 -13.31
C ASP A 255 19.16 27.36 -13.19
N LEU A 256 18.96 26.85 -11.97
CA LEU A 256 18.42 25.51 -11.68
C LEU A 256 19.28 24.33 -12.19
N GLU A 257 20.56 24.54 -12.50
CA GLU A 257 21.48 23.43 -12.75
C GLU A 257 21.75 22.69 -11.43
N VAL A 258 21.43 21.40 -11.38
CA VAL A 258 21.67 20.56 -10.21
C VAL A 258 23.16 20.26 -10.08
N LYS A 259 23.72 20.55 -8.89
CA LYS A 259 25.09 20.20 -8.57
C LYS A 259 25.25 18.70 -8.42
N SER A 260 26.44 18.20 -8.70
CA SER A 260 26.77 16.79 -8.57
C SER A 260 28.20 16.59 -8.10
N GLU A 261 28.45 15.53 -7.35
CA GLU A 261 29.79 15.05 -6.98
C GLU A 261 29.97 13.61 -7.49
N ASP A 262 31.08 13.35 -8.21
CA ASP A 262 31.39 12.04 -8.80
C ASP A 262 30.23 11.40 -9.60
N GLY A 263 29.44 12.24 -10.29
CA GLY A 263 28.30 11.80 -11.10
C GLY A 263 27.00 11.57 -10.34
N VAL A 264 26.97 11.80 -9.02
CA VAL A 264 25.77 11.69 -8.18
C VAL A 264 25.17 13.07 -7.95
N LEU A 265 23.85 13.23 -8.12
CA LEU A 265 23.15 14.49 -7.84
C LEU A 265 23.19 14.86 -6.35
N ASN A 266 23.45 16.13 -6.05
CA ASN A 266 23.45 16.63 -4.69
C ASN A 266 22.02 16.95 -4.25
N ARG A 267 21.57 16.30 -3.17
CA ARG A 267 20.41 16.79 -2.40
C ARG A 267 20.76 18.10 -1.71
N SER A 268 19.77 18.93 -1.43
CA SER A 268 20.02 20.13 -0.62
C SER A 268 20.38 19.76 0.83
N GLU A 269 21.26 20.53 1.46
CA GLU A 269 21.61 20.31 2.88
C GLU A 269 20.36 20.42 3.78
N THR A 270 19.44 21.33 3.44
CA THR A 270 18.18 21.53 4.15
C THR A 270 17.29 20.29 4.11
N ILE A 271 17.16 19.61 2.96
CA ILE A 271 16.34 18.40 2.88
C ILE A 271 16.99 17.23 3.63
N ASP A 272 18.32 17.12 3.60
CA ASP A 272 19.04 16.12 4.40
C ASP A 272 18.82 16.38 5.90
N GLY A 273 18.81 17.64 6.33
CA GLY A 273 18.44 18.04 7.68
C GLY A 273 17.00 17.65 8.04
N ARG A 274 16.04 17.89 7.14
CA ARG A 274 14.62 17.52 7.33
C ARG A 274 14.43 16.02 7.47
N ILE A 275 15.01 15.22 6.58
CA ILE A 275 14.93 13.76 6.62
C ILE A 275 15.47 13.22 7.95
N ARG A 276 16.60 13.77 8.44
CA ARG A 276 17.17 13.37 9.75
C ARG A 276 16.25 13.75 10.90
N ARG A 277 15.70 14.96 10.89
CA ARG A 277 14.81 15.47 11.94
C ARG A 277 13.55 14.62 12.05
N GLU A 278 12.85 14.42 10.93
CA GLU A 278 11.64 13.58 10.91
C GLU A 278 11.99 12.13 11.24
N GLY A 279 13.09 11.60 10.69
CA GLY A 279 13.50 10.22 10.98
C GLY A 279 13.76 9.99 12.47
N LYS A 280 14.41 10.94 13.16
CA LYS A 280 14.63 10.90 14.62
C LYS A 280 13.37 11.00 15.47
N ARG A 281 12.20 11.33 14.90
CA ARG A 281 10.91 11.21 15.60
C ARG A 281 10.43 9.76 15.69
N CYS A 282 10.94 8.88 14.84
CA CYS A 282 10.46 7.51 14.69
C CYS A 282 11.46 6.44 15.15
N ILE A 283 12.68 6.86 15.49
CA ILE A 283 13.78 6.00 15.96
C ILE A 283 14.61 6.71 17.00
N ASP A 284 15.28 5.94 17.85
CA ASP A 284 16.30 6.41 18.78
C ASP A 284 17.65 5.71 18.53
N GLU A 285 18.64 5.97 19.39
CA GLU A 285 19.97 5.36 19.30
C GLU A 285 19.95 3.83 19.55
N ASN A 286 18.90 3.32 20.21
CA ASN A 286 18.71 1.91 20.54
C ASN A 286 17.91 1.14 19.47
N GLY A 287 17.25 1.85 18.55
CA GLY A 287 16.57 1.26 17.39
C GLY A 287 15.19 1.85 17.16
N VAL A 288 14.23 0.97 16.86
CA VAL A 288 12.82 1.37 16.70
C VAL A 288 12.16 1.29 18.09
N PRO A 289 11.73 2.42 18.68
CA PRO A 289 11.04 2.42 19.97
C PRO A 289 9.66 1.76 19.85
N GLU A 290 9.04 1.45 20.99
CA GLU A 290 7.61 1.14 21.06
C GLU A 290 6.80 2.44 20.88
N SER A 291 6.90 3.05 19.69
CA SER A 291 6.12 4.22 19.27
C SER A 291 5.20 3.86 18.12
N ASP A 292 4.14 4.64 17.95
CA ASP A 292 3.21 4.52 16.82
C ASP A 292 3.71 5.18 15.53
N CYS A 293 4.96 5.68 15.48
CA CYS A 293 5.55 6.14 14.21
C CYS A 293 6.03 4.95 13.35
N ASP A 294 5.38 4.76 12.20
CA ASP A 294 5.70 3.69 11.24
C ASP A 294 6.91 4.04 10.35
N GLY A 295 7.23 5.33 10.23
CA GLY A 295 8.37 5.85 9.48
C GLY A 295 8.07 7.16 8.76
N LEU A 296 8.62 7.33 7.56
CA LEU A 296 8.50 8.58 6.81
C LEU A 296 7.57 8.41 5.62
N LEU A 297 6.56 9.27 5.54
CA LEU A 297 5.84 9.57 4.32
C LEU A 297 6.56 10.73 3.62
N TYR A 298 6.69 10.66 2.30
CA TYR A 298 7.28 11.75 1.54
C TYR A 298 6.58 11.97 0.21
N MET A 299 6.60 13.21 -0.25
CA MET A 299 6.08 13.60 -1.55
C MET A 299 7.07 14.50 -2.27
N MET A 300 7.48 14.10 -3.47
CA MET A 300 8.16 14.97 -4.43
C MET A 300 7.11 15.76 -5.20
N TYR A 301 7.28 17.08 -5.28
CA TYR A 301 6.29 17.96 -5.92
C TYR A 301 6.94 19.18 -6.56
N GLN A 302 6.16 19.86 -7.39
CA GLN A 302 6.49 21.14 -8.02
C GLN A 302 5.34 22.14 -7.76
N LEU A 303 5.64 23.44 -7.82
CA LEU A 303 4.68 24.50 -7.52
C LEU A 303 4.33 25.32 -8.77
N GLU A 304 3.07 25.34 -9.20
CA GLU A 304 2.65 26.16 -10.35
C GLU A 304 2.84 27.66 -10.14
N LYS A 305 2.82 28.10 -8.88
CA LYS A 305 2.88 29.50 -8.46
C LYS A 305 3.79 29.67 -7.24
N PRO A 306 4.31 30.88 -7.01
CA PRO A 306 5.06 31.20 -5.79
C PRO A 306 4.25 30.93 -4.51
N VAL A 307 4.95 30.75 -3.40
CA VAL A 307 4.39 30.41 -2.08
C VAL A 307 3.29 31.40 -1.64
N ASP A 308 3.47 32.69 -1.89
CA ASP A 308 2.51 33.73 -1.48
C ASP A 308 1.11 33.60 -2.11
N GLU A 309 0.98 32.84 -3.21
CA GLU A 309 -0.29 32.58 -3.92
C GLU A 309 -0.70 31.10 -3.85
N LEU A 310 -0.05 30.32 -2.97
CA LEU A 310 -0.18 28.89 -2.97
C LEU A 310 -1.55 28.43 -2.42
N THR A 311 -2.15 27.50 -3.15
CA THR A 311 -3.32 26.72 -2.70
C THR A 311 -3.05 25.26 -3.02
N ALA A 312 -3.79 24.33 -2.41
CA ALA A 312 -3.62 22.89 -2.66
C ALA A 312 -3.65 22.53 -4.16
N LYS A 313 -4.50 23.20 -4.96
CA LYS A 313 -4.60 22.98 -6.42
C LYS A 313 -3.37 23.42 -7.23
N ARG A 314 -2.46 24.16 -6.61
CA ARG A 314 -1.21 24.66 -7.24
C ARG A 314 0.01 23.81 -6.89
N VAL A 315 -0.19 22.76 -6.09
CA VAL A 315 0.83 21.75 -5.79
C VAL A 315 0.68 20.63 -6.82
N ILE A 316 1.68 20.44 -7.67
CA ILE A 316 1.74 19.34 -8.63
C ILE A 316 2.46 18.17 -7.96
N PRO A 317 1.75 17.10 -7.55
CA PRO A 317 2.42 15.90 -7.07
C PRO A 317 3.19 15.24 -8.21
N ARG A 318 4.45 14.91 -7.96
CA ARG A 318 5.28 14.15 -8.89
C ARG A 318 5.49 12.73 -8.42
N TYR A 319 5.71 12.50 -7.14
CA TYR A 319 5.86 11.15 -6.61
C TYR A 319 5.50 11.08 -5.14
N ILE A 320 4.75 10.06 -4.74
CA ILE A 320 4.45 9.75 -3.35
C ILE A 320 5.16 8.46 -3.00
N GLY A 321 5.81 8.43 -1.85
CA GLY A 321 6.42 7.20 -1.37
C GLY A 321 6.59 7.15 0.14
N LYS A 322 6.96 5.97 0.63
CA LYS A 322 7.27 5.74 2.04
C LYS A 322 8.67 5.21 2.30
N ALA A 323 9.12 5.35 3.55
CA ALA A 323 10.27 4.67 4.12
C ALA A 323 9.93 4.21 5.55
N GLU A 324 9.79 2.90 5.75
CA GLU A 324 9.47 2.36 7.08
C GLU A 324 10.72 2.20 7.95
N VAL A 325 10.57 2.53 9.25
CA VAL A 325 11.65 2.38 10.25
C VAL A 325 11.96 0.91 10.51
N TYR A 326 10.92 0.08 10.48
CA TYR A 326 11.08 -1.36 10.57
C TYR A 326 11.49 -1.93 9.21
N GLY A 327 12.58 -2.69 9.21
CA GLY A 327 12.98 -3.43 8.03
C GLY A 327 12.20 -4.73 7.92
N LYS A 328 11.99 -5.20 6.69
CA LYS A 328 11.48 -6.55 6.45
C LYS A 328 12.34 -7.59 7.18
N LYS A 329 13.67 -7.55 6.97
CA LYS A 329 14.63 -8.53 7.49
C LYS A 329 15.25 -8.21 8.85
N LYS A 330 15.07 -6.99 9.35
CA LYS A 330 15.79 -6.47 10.53
C LYS A 330 14.85 -5.53 11.27
N GLN A 331 14.94 -5.53 12.60
CA GLN A 331 14.18 -4.59 13.43
C GLN A 331 14.38 -3.14 12.98
N LEU A 332 15.63 -2.75 12.68
CA LEU A 332 15.94 -1.45 12.08
C LEU A 332 16.21 -1.57 10.58
N SER A 333 15.45 -0.82 9.79
CA SER A 333 15.61 -0.67 8.35
C SER A 333 16.96 -0.02 7.99
N SER A 334 17.57 -0.47 6.89
CA SER A 334 18.79 0.15 6.37
C SER A 334 18.58 1.62 6.00
N ASN A 335 17.34 2.01 5.67
CA ASN A 335 16.99 3.40 5.36
C ASN A 335 17.17 4.35 6.56
N PHE A 336 17.17 3.82 7.79
CA PHE A 336 17.23 4.59 9.03
C PHE A 336 18.52 4.36 9.83
N THR A 337 19.40 3.46 9.39
CA THR A 337 20.61 3.10 10.14
C THR A 337 21.55 4.29 10.32
N GLU A 338 21.73 5.11 9.28
CA GLU A 338 22.60 6.30 9.36
C GLU A 338 21.94 7.44 10.14
N ILE A 339 20.61 7.52 10.15
CA ILE A 339 19.84 8.50 10.94
C ILE A 339 19.95 8.16 12.43
N ALA A 340 19.73 6.90 12.81
CA ALA A 340 19.81 6.41 14.19
C ALA A 340 21.19 6.63 14.80
N ARG A 341 22.24 6.43 14.00
CA ARG A 341 23.63 6.52 14.46
C ARG A 341 24.24 7.91 14.31
N ASP A 342 23.44 8.89 13.89
CA ASP A 342 23.86 10.27 13.63
C ASP A 342 25.10 10.38 12.73
N ARG A 343 25.14 9.58 11.66
CA ARG A 343 26.26 9.52 10.72
C ARG A 343 25.96 10.33 9.46
N ASN A 344 27.00 10.93 8.90
CA ASN A 344 26.89 11.76 7.70
C ASN A 344 26.68 10.97 6.39
N SER A 345 26.81 9.64 6.39
CA SER A 345 26.58 8.84 5.18
C SER A 345 25.10 8.87 4.79
N THR A 346 24.84 8.91 3.48
CA THR A 346 23.49 8.94 2.93
C THR A 346 23.20 7.81 1.94
N ASN A 347 23.91 6.68 2.00
CA ASN A 347 23.75 5.61 1.01
C ASN A 347 22.32 5.06 0.87
N SER A 348 21.62 4.79 1.98
CA SER A 348 20.24 4.27 1.96
C SER A 348 19.16 5.26 2.41
N PHE A 349 19.61 6.31 3.09
CA PHE A 349 18.90 7.43 3.67
C PHE A 349 17.42 7.61 3.28
N ALA A 350 16.50 7.05 4.07
CA ALA A 350 15.05 7.19 3.90
C ALA A 350 14.52 6.97 2.47
N ARG A 351 15.09 6.04 1.69
CA ARG A 351 14.80 5.82 0.25
C ARG A 351 15.37 6.88 -0.71
N TRP A 352 15.86 8.00 -0.21
CA TRP A 352 16.46 9.12 -0.95
C TRP A 352 17.99 9.09 -1.03
N GLY A 353 18.60 7.96 -0.70
CA GLY A 353 20.05 7.81 -0.65
C GLY A 353 20.78 7.86 -1.99
N ASP A 354 22.10 8.04 -1.90
CA ASP A 354 23.03 8.15 -3.03
C ASP A 354 23.38 6.81 -3.70
N GLY A 355 23.11 5.68 -3.06
CA GLY A 355 23.44 4.37 -3.62
C GLY A 355 22.55 3.97 -4.81
N ASN A 356 23.02 3.01 -5.61
CA ASN A 356 22.42 2.59 -6.89
C ASN A 356 21.03 1.91 -6.80
N TYR A 357 20.44 1.79 -5.61
CA TYR A 357 19.11 1.18 -5.37
C TYR A 357 18.14 2.13 -4.64
N TRP A 358 18.50 3.41 -4.57
CA TRP A 358 17.76 4.48 -3.89
C TRP A 358 17.49 5.62 -4.87
N HIS A 359 16.50 6.47 -4.59
CA HIS A 359 15.92 7.37 -5.58
C HIS A 359 16.96 8.30 -6.22
N VAL A 360 17.88 8.88 -5.43
CA VAL A 360 18.90 9.80 -5.97
C VAL A 360 19.96 9.06 -6.77
N GLY A 361 20.45 7.92 -6.28
CA GLY A 361 21.41 7.12 -7.03
C GLY A 361 20.85 6.58 -8.35
N GLU A 362 19.62 6.04 -8.35
CA GLU A 362 18.96 5.57 -9.58
C GLU A 362 18.70 6.70 -10.58
N LEU A 363 18.31 7.89 -10.10
CA LEU A 363 18.11 9.07 -10.94
C LEU A 363 19.43 9.55 -11.53
N SER A 364 20.50 9.58 -10.73
CA SER A 364 21.86 9.97 -11.16
C SER A 364 22.39 9.03 -12.25
N ASN A 365 22.28 7.72 -12.03
CA ASN A 365 22.67 6.70 -13.01
C ASN A 365 21.87 6.85 -14.31
N THR A 366 20.58 7.18 -14.22
CA THR A 366 19.76 7.41 -15.41
C THR A 366 20.19 8.67 -16.17
N LEU A 367 20.45 9.79 -15.49
CA LEU A 367 20.93 11.02 -16.13
C LEU A 367 22.30 10.85 -16.79
N ASN A 368 23.17 10.02 -16.22
CA ASN A 368 24.48 9.71 -16.81
C ASN A 368 24.39 8.72 -17.98
N GLY A 369 23.22 8.13 -18.22
CA GLY A 369 22.99 7.13 -19.28
C GLY A 369 23.38 5.70 -18.91
N ASP A 370 23.62 5.41 -17.63
CA ASP A 370 24.04 4.10 -17.13
C ASP A 370 22.84 3.14 -16.88
N ASP A 371 21.64 3.69 -16.68
CA ASP A 371 20.38 2.94 -16.47
C ASP A 371 19.21 3.68 -17.16
N LYS A 372 18.06 3.02 -17.30
CA LYS A 372 16.80 3.58 -17.81
C LYS A 372 15.65 3.52 -16.79
N LYS A 373 15.86 2.94 -15.59
CA LYS A 373 14.79 2.77 -14.58
C LYS A 373 14.04 4.05 -14.24
N LYS A 374 14.74 5.19 -14.13
CA LYS A 374 14.16 6.49 -13.78
C LYS A 374 14.02 7.43 -14.98
N LEU A 375 13.99 6.91 -16.21
CA LEU A 375 13.91 7.74 -17.43
C LEU A 375 12.70 8.67 -17.40
N HIS A 376 11.53 8.15 -17.03
CA HIS A 376 10.30 8.93 -16.81
C HIS A 376 10.43 10.05 -15.76
N TRP A 377 11.34 9.94 -14.78
CA TRP A 377 11.63 11.07 -13.86
C TRP A 377 12.54 12.09 -14.52
N VAL A 378 13.54 11.63 -15.27
CA VAL A 378 14.44 12.52 -16.03
C VAL A 378 13.63 13.39 -16.98
N GLU A 379 12.77 12.77 -17.79
CA GLU A 379 11.92 13.46 -18.76
C GLU A 379 10.94 14.44 -18.12
N ALA A 380 10.45 14.14 -16.91
CA ALA A 380 9.49 14.98 -16.21
C ALA A 380 10.13 16.16 -15.45
N LEU A 381 11.38 16.02 -15.00
CA LEU A 381 12.01 16.95 -14.06
C LEU A 381 13.12 17.79 -14.67
N PHE A 382 13.77 17.32 -15.73
CA PHE A 382 14.97 17.96 -16.30
C PHE A 382 14.72 18.44 -17.72
N GLU A 383 15.42 19.51 -18.10
CA GLU A 383 15.53 19.92 -19.48
C GLU A 383 16.32 18.88 -20.29
N PRO A 384 15.95 18.61 -21.56
CA PRO A 384 16.56 17.57 -22.38
C PRO A 384 18.09 17.63 -22.42
N GLU A 385 18.73 16.47 -22.29
CA GLU A 385 20.20 16.31 -22.35
C GLU A 385 20.97 17.19 -21.35
N SER A 386 20.35 17.53 -20.22
CA SER A 386 20.94 18.40 -19.20
C SER A 386 20.69 17.92 -17.77
N ARG A 387 21.36 18.55 -16.81
CA ARG A 387 21.08 18.44 -15.36
C ARG A 387 20.33 19.66 -14.83
N THR A 388 19.80 20.49 -15.73
CA THR A 388 19.01 21.65 -15.38
C THR A 388 17.57 21.21 -15.14
N LEU A 389 17.00 21.55 -13.99
CA LEU A 389 15.60 21.27 -13.74
C LEU A 389 14.73 22.16 -14.65
N SER A 390 13.67 21.58 -15.22
CA SER A 390 12.66 22.37 -15.95
C SER A 390 11.88 23.29 -15.02
N GLN A 391 11.79 22.90 -13.75
CA GLN A 391 11.21 23.68 -12.68
C GLN A 391 11.76 23.21 -11.33
N GLN A 392 11.87 24.15 -10.37
CA GLN A 392 12.30 23.83 -9.00
C GLN A 392 11.46 22.68 -8.44
N THR A 393 12.16 21.63 -8.03
CA THR A 393 11.56 20.42 -7.45
C THR A 393 11.78 20.43 -5.94
N TYR A 394 10.72 20.10 -5.20
CA TYR A 394 10.68 20.12 -3.75
C TYR A 394 10.41 18.72 -3.21
N LEU A 395 10.80 18.48 -1.95
CA LEU A 395 10.47 17.26 -1.24
C LEU A 395 9.85 17.61 0.11
N TRP A 396 8.61 17.15 0.32
CA TRP A 396 7.95 17.17 1.61
C TRP A 396 8.19 15.83 2.30
N VAL A 397 8.52 15.86 3.60
CA VAL A 397 8.81 14.67 4.41
C VAL A 397 8.16 14.84 5.77
N HIS A 398 7.43 13.81 6.20
CA HIS A 398 6.67 13.79 7.44
C HIS A 398 6.85 12.46 8.17
N ALA A 399 7.14 12.52 9.47
CA ALA A 399 7.09 11.37 10.36
C ALA A 399 5.64 10.93 10.56
N TRP A 400 5.28 9.77 10.03
CA TRP A 400 3.92 9.26 10.01
C TRP A 400 3.60 8.48 11.28
N ASN A 401 2.66 9.00 12.06
CA ASN A 401 2.13 8.40 13.27
C ASN A 401 0.65 8.10 13.10
N ARG A 402 0.28 6.82 13.05
CA ARG A 402 -1.11 6.40 12.77
C ARG A 402 -2.15 6.90 13.77
N GLU A 403 -1.75 7.26 15.00
CA GLU A 403 -2.66 7.76 16.03
C GLU A 403 -2.90 9.28 15.91
N GLU A 404 -1.96 9.99 15.30
CA GLU A 404 -2.00 11.45 15.12
C GLU A 404 -2.40 11.84 13.70
N ASP A 405 -2.09 10.98 12.72
CA ASP A 405 -2.25 11.26 11.30
C ASP A 405 -3.43 10.51 10.66
N ALA A 406 -4.07 11.16 9.70
CA ALA A 406 -5.21 10.63 8.95
C ALA A 406 -4.91 10.52 7.46
N GLY A 407 -5.39 9.44 6.84
CA GLY A 407 -5.36 9.29 5.39
C GLY A 407 -6.33 10.25 4.68
N PRO A 408 -6.35 10.26 3.33
CA PRO A 408 -7.14 11.22 2.55
C PRO A 408 -8.66 11.07 2.71
N TYR A 409 -9.12 9.96 3.31
CA TYR A 409 -10.53 9.70 3.61
C TYR A 409 -10.93 10.05 5.06
N GLY A 410 -10.06 10.73 5.81
CA GLY A 410 -10.34 11.20 7.17
C GLY A 410 -10.34 10.10 8.23
N THR A 411 -9.73 8.95 7.95
CA THR A 411 -9.57 7.83 8.88
C THR A 411 -8.09 7.61 9.21
N PRO A 412 -7.75 7.18 10.44
CA PRO A 412 -6.40 6.71 10.77
C PRO A 412 -5.91 5.68 9.77
N ALA A 413 -4.65 5.74 9.36
CA ALA A 413 -4.06 4.82 8.40
C ALA A 413 -2.62 4.50 8.78
N THR A 414 -2.20 3.25 8.57
CA THR A 414 -0.77 2.91 8.69
C THR A 414 0.03 3.55 7.56
N LEU A 415 1.34 3.70 7.72
CA LEU A 415 2.18 4.23 6.64
C LEU A 415 2.11 3.38 5.36
N ALA A 416 1.95 2.06 5.49
CA ALA A 416 1.82 1.16 4.35
C ALA A 416 0.50 1.35 3.59
N GLU A 417 -0.57 1.63 4.32
CA GLU A 417 -1.89 1.90 3.75
C GLU A 417 -1.96 3.29 3.12
N VAL A 418 -1.53 4.33 3.85
CA VAL A 418 -1.73 5.72 3.42
C VAL A 418 -1.00 6.05 2.12
N GLU A 419 0.17 5.46 1.86
CA GLU A 419 0.89 5.61 0.59
C GLU A 419 -0.01 5.24 -0.59
N ALA A 420 -0.68 4.09 -0.53
CA ALA A 420 -1.56 3.63 -1.60
C ALA A 420 -2.82 4.50 -1.74
N LEU A 421 -3.42 4.92 -0.61
CA LEU A 421 -4.60 5.80 -0.63
C LEU A 421 -4.27 7.18 -1.24
N LEU A 422 -3.10 7.73 -0.93
CA LEU A 422 -2.63 9.00 -1.48
C LEU A 422 -2.28 8.89 -2.96
N ILE A 423 -1.67 7.79 -3.40
CA ILE A 423 -1.44 7.54 -4.82
C ILE A 423 -2.77 7.53 -5.60
N GLY A 424 -3.80 6.85 -5.08
CA GLY A 424 -5.11 6.80 -5.73
C GLY A 424 -5.80 8.16 -5.85
N THR A 425 -5.79 8.95 -4.78
CA THR A 425 -6.39 10.30 -4.78
C THR A 425 -5.57 11.31 -5.58
N ALA A 426 -4.23 11.23 -5.55
CA ALA A 426 -3.35 12.06 -6.38
C ALA A 426 -3.46 11.72 -7.86
N TYR A 427 -3.60 10.44 -8.21
CA TYR A 427 -3.79 10.01 -9.60
C TYR A 427 -5.09 10.55 -10.19
N ASP A 428 -6.17 10.56 -9.40
CA ASP A 428 -7.45 11.15 -9.82
C ASP A 428 -7.31 12.65 -10.12
N ALA A 429 -6.56 13.38 -9.31
CA ALA A 429 -6.33 14.81 -9.49
C ALA A 429 -5.30 15.15 -10.59
N TYR A 430 -4.29 14.29 -10.80
CA TYR A 430 -3.11 14.56 -11.64
C TYR A 430 -2.64 13.33 -12.44
N PRO A 431 -3.50 12.73 -13.29
CA PRO A 431 -3.22 11.43 -13.93
C PRO A 431 -2.02 11.47 -14.89
N ASP A 432 -1.77 12.62 -15.52
CA ASP A 432 -0.68 12.81 -16.49
C ASP A 432 0.64 13.28 -15.86
N GLN A 433 0.62 13.67 -14.58
CA GLN A 433 1.76 14.32 -13.92
C GLN A 433 2.37 13.47 -12.80
N LEU A 434 1.60 12.54 -12.23
CA LEU A 434 2.06 11.62 -11.20
C LEU A 434 2.98 10.54 -11.79
N LEU A 435 4.16 10.38 -11.21
CA LEU A 435 5.22 9.46 -11.67
C LEU A 435 5.18 8.10 -10.96
N ASN A 436 4.19 7.84 -10.11
CA ASN A 436 3.98 6.54 -9.49
C ASN A 436 3.48 5.52 -10.53
N LYS A 437 4.32 4.52 -10.85
CA LYS A 437 3.89 3.35 -11.64
C LYS A 437 3.13 2.31 -10.82
N SER A 438 3.57 2.09 -9.59
CA SER A 438 2.88 1.18 -8.66
C SER A 438 1.68 1.89 -8.05
N GLY A 439 0.59 1.15 -7.85
CA GLY A 439 -0.64 1.67 -7.23
C GLY A 439 -1.50 2.53 -8.17
N THR A 440 -1.13 2.70 -9.44
CA THR A 440 -1.97 3.33 -10.48
C THR A 440 -2.61 2.28 -11.40
N PRO A 441 -3.70 2.60 -12.14
CA PRO A 441 -4.34 1.67 -13.08
C PRO A 441 -3.38 1.19 -14.17
N ASP A 442 -3.67 0.06 -14.81
CA ASP A 442 -2.79 -0.49 -15.86
C ASP A 442 -2.75 0.36 -17.13
N HIS A 443 -3.80 1.14 -17.39
CA HIS A 443 -3.88 2.10 -18.47
C HIS A 443 -3.33 3.50 -18.11
N ALA A 444 -2.73 3.67 -16.92
CA ALA A 444 -2.19 4.96 -16.51
C ALA A 444 -1.16 5.49 -17.51
N PRO A 445 -1.17 6.79 -17.87
CA PRO A 445 -0.24 7.36 -18.86
C PRO A 445 1.23 7.02 -18.58
N ILE A 446 1.63 7.01 -17.31
CA ILE A 446 3.00 6.69 -16.89
C ILE A 446 3.45 5.25 -17.17
N LYS A 447 2.50 4.33 -17.38
CA LYS A 447 2.75 2.93 -17.75
C LYS A 447 2.78 2.71 -19.26
N SER A 448 2.28 3.66 -20.05
CA SER A 448 2.49 3.60 -21.50
C SER A 448 3.99 3.79 -21.77
N GLU A 449 4.62 2.80 -22.41
CA GLU A 449 5.99 2.98 -22.88
C GLU A 449 6.00 4.17 -23.83
N SER A 450 6.83 5.17 -23.56
CA SER A 450 7.13 6.23 -24.52
C SER A 450 7.62 5.54 -25.80
N VAL A 451 6.75 5.45 -26.81
CA VAL A 451 7.07 4.88 -28.11
C VAL A 451 8.36 5.53 -28.57
N ASP A 452 9.39 4.72 -28.81
CA ASP A 452 10.69 5.17 -29.28
C ASP A 452 10.49 6.02 -30.54
N PRO A 453 10.77 7.34 -30.51
CA PRO A 453 10.56 8.22 -31.65
C PRO A 453 11.46 7.88 -32.84
N SER A 454 12.38 6.91 -32.72
CA SER A 454 13.16 6.37 -33.82
C SER A 454 12.43 5.32 -34.68
N SER A 455 11.14 5.07 -34.44
CA SER A 455 10.32 4.10 -35.17
C SER A 455 9.39 4.66 -36.25
N VAL A 456 9.58 5.92 -36.70
CA VAL A 456 8.87 6.52 -37.85
C VAL A 456 9.82 6.91 -38.98
#